data_AF-A0AA38LSP2-F1
#
_entry.id   AF-A0AA38LSP2-F1
#
_cell.length_a   1.000
_cell.length_b   1.000
_cell.length_c   1.000
_cell.angle_alpha   90.00
_cell.angle_beta   90.00
_cell.angle_gamma   90.00
#
_symmetry.space_group_name_H-M   'P 1'
#
loop_
_entity.id
_entity.type
_entity.pdbx_description
1 polymer ?
#
loop_
_entity_poly.entity_id
_entity_poly.type
_entity_poly.pdbx_seq_one_letter_code
_entity_poly.pdbx_strand_id
1 'polypeptide(L)'
;MALNPLPRFYYIFFAFFEPTLILIGAYLCIATPQAYAEALLPAGIEPVTRILGSTSRGQMAIGGLGSCFLLLAMLALSMFPLIKNNLGGNPVVQAKMVRGLLVPLAIADLSHIAMTLLPLPMSFLKSPSKWTGTLHGNITITVFLFAVRMAYFLGIGRSQKLPINAAGQRKRSHGQATMPLPSPAVQVDVETVKRVESVEASPRKRSGRGKA
;
A
#
# COMPACT_ATOMS: atom_id res chain seq x y z
N MET A 1 21.37 -8.91 -3.43
CA MET A 1 20.87 -9.48 -2.16
C MET A 1 19.34 -9.56 -2.24
N ALA A 2 18.79 -10.71 -2.60
CA ALA A 2 17.33 -10.85 -2.77
C ALA A 2 16.68 -11.06 -1.40
N LEU A 3 16.30 -9.96 -0.75
CA LEU A 3 15.41 -10.00 0.40
C LEU A 3 14.06 -10.53 -0.06
N ASN A 4 13.49 -11.52 0.63
CA ASN A 4 12.06 -11.79 0.53
C ASN A 4 11.33 -10.59 1.15
N PRO A 5 10.76 -9.68 0.34
CA PRO A 5 10.31 -8.38 0.84
C PRO A 5 9.01 -8.51 1.65
N LEU A 6 8.30 -9.63 1.49
CA LEU A 6 7.05 -9.94 2.16
C LEU A 6 6.94 -11.44 2.49
N PRO A 7 7.45 -11.87 3.66
CA PRO A 7 7.20 -13.22 4.17
C PRO A 7 5.69 -13.49 4.27
N ARG A 8 5.26 -14.74 4.05
CA ARG A 8 3.84 -15.14 4.06
C ARG A 8 3.09 -14.66 5.31
N PHE A 9 3.76 -14.70 6.47
CA PHE A 9 3.21 -14.21 7.74
C PHE A 9 2.80 -12.73 7.68
N TYR A 10 3.72 -11.84 7.28
CA TYR A 10 3.45 -10.41 7.18
C TYR A 10 2.39 -10.09 6.12
N TYR A 11 2.36 -10.83 5.01
CA TYR A 11 1.30 -10.68 4.02
C TYR A 11 -0.07 -10.99 4.60
N ILE A 12 -0.23 -12.12 5.29
CA ILE A 12 -1.52 -12.52 5.88
C ILE A 12 -1.95 -11.50 6.94
N PHE A 13 -1.01 -11.06 7.78
CA PHE A 13 -1.29 -10.09 8.82
C PHE A 13 -1.76 -8.75 8.25
N PHE A 14 -0.97 -8.14 7.36
CA PHE A 14 -1.27 -6.81 6.82
C PHE A 14 -2.41 -6.80 5.79
N ALA A 15 -2.59 -7.89 5.04
CA ALA A 15 -3.62 -7.94 3.99
C ALA A 15 -4.99 -8.44 4.51
N PHE A 16 -5.05 -9.15 5.63
CA PHE A 16 -6.31 -9.70 6.16
C PHE A 16 -6.59 -9.29 7.60
N PHE A 17 -5.70 -9.61 8.54
CA PHE A 17 -5.97 -9.34 9.97
C PHE A 17 -6.14 -7.85 10.25
N GLU A 18 -5.21 -7.03 9.77
CA GLU A 18 -5.27 -5.59 9.95
C GLU A 18 -6.54 -4.95 9.36
N PRO A 19 -6.89 -5.15 8.07
CA PRO A 19 -8.11 -4.58 7.52
C PRO A 19 -9.37 -5.13 8.17
N THR A 20 -9.40 -6.39 8.60
CA THR A 20 -10.56 -6.92 9.35
C THR A 20 -10.75 -6.20 10.68
N LEU A 21 -9.68 -5.95 11.44
CA LEU A 21 -9.75 -5.19 12.70
C LEU A 21 -10.25 -3.77 12.45
N ILE A 22 -9.74 -3.10 11.41
CA ILE A 22 -10.15 -1.75 11.04
C ILE A 22 -11.61 -1.73 10.56
N LEU A 23 -12.06 -2.74 9.80
CA LEU A 23 -13.46 -2.88 9.36
C LEU A 23 -14.43 -3.05 10.53
N ILE A 24 -14.05 -3.84 11.53
CA ILE A 24 -14.87 -3.99 12.74
C ILE A 24 -15.01 -2.63 13.45
N GLY A 25 -13.90 -1.90 13.60
CA GLY A 25 -13.92 -0.54 14.16
C GLY A 25 -14.78 0.43 13.35
N ALA A 26 -14.65 0.41 12.01
CA ALA A 26 -15.45 1.22 11.10
C ALA A 26 -16.94 0.91 11.22
N TYR A 27 -17.30 -0.39 11.25
CA TYR A 27 -18.67 -0.85 11.41
C TYR A 27 -19.28 -0.35 12.73
N LEU A 28 -18.56 -0.48 13.84
CA LEU A 28 -19.04 0.01 15.14
C LEU A 28 -19.26 1.52 15.17
N CYS A 29 -18.39 2.30 14.54
CA CYS A 29 -18.53 3.75 14.44
C CYS A 29 -19.74 4.17 13.58
N ILE A 30 -19.97 3.48 12.45
CA ILE A 30 -21.02 3.84 11.48
C ILE A 30 -22.39 3.31 11.92
N ALA A 31 -22.48 2.05 12.35
CA ALA A 31 -23.74 1.41 12.70
C ALA A 31 -24.25 1.85 14.08
N THR A 32 -23.34 2.10 15.02
CA THR A 32 -23.67 2.39 16.42
C THR A 32 -22.85 3.55 16.97
N PRO A 33 -22.96 4.77 16.40
CA PRO A 33 -22.16 5.92 16.82
C PRO A 33 -22.41 6.30 18.29
N GLN A 34 -23.64 6.11 18.80
CA GLN A 34 -23.96 6.40 20.19
C GLN A 34 -23.22 5.46 21.16
N ALA A 35 -23.30 4.15 20.94
CA ALA A 35 -22.63 3.18 21.79
C ALA A 35 -21.11 3.34 21.73
N TYR A 36 -20.57 3.67 20.55
CA TYR A 36 -19.16 3.99 20.38
C TYR A 36 -18.76 5.23 21.20
N ALA A 37 -19.54 6.32 21.14
CA ALA A 37 -19.30 7.55 21.90
C ALA A 37 -19.29 7.31 23.41
N GLU A 38 -20.29 6.60 23.93
CA GLU A 38 -20.41 6.28 25.36
C GLU A 38 -19.27 5.38 25.83
N ALA A 39 -18.74 4.53 24.94
CA ALA A 39 -17.64 3.65 25.26
C ALA A 39 -16.26 4.29 25.08
N LEU A 40 -16.12 5.50 24.53
CA LEU A 40 -14.82 6.19 24.43
C LEU A 40 -14.25 6.57 25.80
N LEU A 41 -15.12 6.90 26.76
CA LEU A 41 -14.73 7.31 28.10
C LEU A 41 -15.66 6.68 29.14
N PRO A 42 -15.14 6.19 30.28
CA PRO A 42 -15.98 5.66 31.34
C PRO A 42 -17.00 6.68 31.85
N ALA A 43 -18.22 6.21 32.12
CA ALA A 43 -19.37 7.03 32.49
C ALA A 43 -19.18 7.91 33.75
N GLY A 44 -18.20 7.60 34.60
CA GLY A 44 -17.90 8.36 35.81
C GLY A 44 -16.97 9.55 35.64
N ILE A 45 -16.35 9.75 34.46
CA ILE A 45 -15.39 10.84 34.24
C ILE A 45 -16.09 12.10 33.72
N GLU A 46 -16.89 11.97 32.65
CA GLU A 46 -17.66 13.07 32.08
C GLU A 46 -19.12 12.68 31.82
N PRO A 47 -19.99 12.81 32.83
CA PRO A 47 -21.40 12.45 32.69
C PRO A 47 -22.13 13.29 31.63
N VAL A 48 -21.72 14.54 31.44
CA VAL A 48 -22.36 15.50 30.52
C VAL A 48 -22.06 15.13 29.05
N THR A 49 -20.85 14.67 28.76
CA THR A 49 -20.41 14.32 27.40
C THR A 49 -21.00 12.98 26.93
N ARG A 50 -21.66 12.21 27.81
CA ARG A 50 -22.31 10.94 27.46
C ARG A 50 -23.38 11.10 26.36
N ILE A 51 -24.05 12.25 26.35
CA ILE A 51 -25.11 12.56 25.37
C ILE A 51 -24.52 12.84 23.97
N LEU A 52 -23.21 13.05 23.85
CA LEU A 52 -22.56 13.46 22.59
C LEU A 52 -22.91 12.55 21.42
N GLY A 53 -22.92 11.22 21.62
CA GLY A 53 -23.26 10.25 20.59
C GLY A 53 -24.72 10.28 20.11
N SER A 54 -25.62 10.87 20.90
CA SER A 54 -27.03 11.09 20.52
C SER A 54 -27.25 12.41 19.77
N THR A 55 -26.27 13.33 19.81
CA THR A 55 -26.35 14.61 19.09
C THR A 55 -25.99 14.43 17.63
N SER A 56 -26.63 15.18 16.73
CA SER A 56 -26.30 15.19 15.30
C SER A 56 -24.82 15.51 15.05
N ARG A 57 -24.24 16.44 15.82
CA ARG A 57 -22.81 16.81 15.73
C ARG A 57 -21.88 15.64 16.10
N GLY A 58 -22.19 14.93 17.18
CA GLY A 58 -21.40 13.77 17.62
C GLY A 58 -21.50 12.60 16.63
N GLN A 59 -22.68 12.35 16.08
CA GLN A 59 -22.87 11.33 15.03
C GLN A 59 -22.09 11.67 13.75
N MET A 60 -22.07 12.93 13.33
CA MET A 60 -21.24 13.37 12.19
C MET A 60 -19.74 13.15 12.45
N ALA A 61 -19.25 13.49 13.65
CA ALA A 61 -17.84 13.31 14.00
C ALA A 61 -17.43 11.83 14.05
N ILE A 62 -18.23 10.98 14.70
CA ILE A 62 -17.97 9.54 14.82
C ILE A 62 -18.15 8.83 13.47
N GLY A 63 -19.15 9.23 12.69
CA GLY A 63 -19.34 8.75 11.32
C GLY A 63 -18.16 9.10 10.41
N GLY A 64 -17.59 10.30 10.56
CA GLY A 64 -16.37 10.71 9.87
C GLY A 64 -15.13 9.89 10.28
N LEU A 65 -15.00 9.54 11.56
CA LEU A 65 -13.97 8.60 12.02
C LEU A 65 -14.16 7.22 11.40
N GLY A 66 -15.40 6.72 11.38
CA GLY A 66 -15.76 5.44 10.76
C GLY A 66 -15.45 5.39 9.27
N SER A 67 -15.70 6.47 8.53
CA SER A 67 -15.39 6.54 7.10
C SER A 67 -13.87 6.51 6.83
N CYS A 68 -13.07 7.16 7.70
CA CYS A 68 -11.62 7.09 7.63
C CYS A 68 -11.11 5.65 7.86
N PHE A 69 -11.64 4.96 8.86
CA PHE A 69 -11.32 3.55 9.09
C PHE A 69 -11.70 2.67 7.89
N LEU A 70 -12.90 2.85 7.32
CA LEU A 70 -13.32 2.11 6.14
C LEU A 70 -12.36 2.34 4.96
N LEU A 71 -11.92 3.58 4.74
CA LEU A 71 -10.95 3.91 3.70
C LEU A 71 -9.61 3.19 3.93
N LEU A 72 -9.07 3.22 5.14
CA LEU A 72 -7.81 2.53 5.48
C LEU A 72 -7.92 1.01 5.27
N ALA A 73 -9.04 0.40 5.64
CA ALA A 73 -9.28 -1.02 5.41
C ALA A 73 -9.35 -1.36 3.91
N MET A 74 -10.05 -0.55 3.11
CA MET A 74 -10.11 -0.74 1.66
C MET A 74 -8.75 -0.54 0.99
N LEU A 75 -7.97 0.42 1.46
CA LEU A 75 -6.61 0.66 0.98
C LEU A 75 -5.72 -0.58 1.22
N ALA A 76 -5.76 -1.15 2.43
CA ALA A 76 -5.00 -2.36 2.75
C ALA A 76 -5.47 -3.58 1.90
N LEU A 77 -6.78 -3.80 1.80
CA LEU A 77 -7.35 -4.90 1.01
C LEU A 77 -7.06 -4.78 -0.49
N SER A 78 -6.94 -3.56 -1.02
CA SER A 78 -6.63 -3.33 -2.44
C SER A 78 -5.13 -3.37 -2.72
N MET A 79 -4.33 -2.61 -1.96
CA MET A 79 -2.92 -2.38 -2.27
C MET A 79 -2.05 -3.62 -2.03
N PHE A 80 -2.24 -4.35 -0.94
CA PHE A 80 -1.39 -5.51 -0.64
C PHE A 80 -1.50 -6.64 -1.67
N PRO A 81 -2.71 -7.06 -2.11
CA PRO A 81 -2.85 -8.03 -3.20
C PRO A 81 -2.32 -7.51 -4.54
N LEU A 82 -2.54 -6.24 -4.86
CA LEU A 82 -2.03 -5.63 -6.09
C LEU A 82 -0.50 -5.66 -6.15
N ILE A 83 0.16 -5.28 -5.05
CA ILE A 83 1.63 -5.32 -4.95
C ILE A 83 2.14 -6.76 -5.08
N LYS A 84 1.46 -7.74 -4.46
CA LYS A 84 1.87 -9.14 -4.55
C LYS A 84 1.71 -9.72 -5.95
N ASN A 85 0.59 -9.43 -6.62
CA ASN A 85 0.26 -10.05 -7.91
C ASN A 85 1.01 -9.39 -9.08
N ASN A 86 1.23 -8.07 -9.05
CA ASN A 86 1.85 -7.35 -10.17
C ASN A 86 3.37 -7.18 -10.04
N LEU A 87 3.92 -7.16 -8.82
CA LEU A 87 5.35 -6.88 -8.58
C LEU A 87 6.15 -8.11 -8.10
N GLY A 88 5.58 -9.32 -8.19
CA GLY A 88 6.25 -10.56 -7.78
C GLY A 88 7.58 -10.85 -8.50
N GLY A 89 7.79 -10.28 -9.69
CA GLY A 89 9.03 -10.40 -10.46
C GLY A 89 10.15 -9.43 -10.04
N ASN A 90 9.87 -8.39 -9.26
CA ASN A 90 10.87 -7.41 -8.83
C ASN A 90 10.78 -7.13 -7.32
N PRO A 91 11.55 -7.87 -6.49
CA PRO A 91 11.47 -7.76 -5.03
C PRO A 91 11.94 -6.40 -4.49
N VAL A 92 12.76 -5.66 -5.25
CA VAL A 92 13.25 -4.34 -4.85
C VAL A 92 12.13 -3.31 -4.92
N VAL A 93 11.36 -3.30 -6.00
CA VAL A 93 10.22 -2.38 -6.16
C VAL A 93 9.09 -2.77 -5.20
N GLN A 94 8.85 -4.07 -5.01
CA GLN A 94 7.88 -4.57 -4.04
C GLN A 94 8.19 -4.07 -2.60
N ALA A 95 9.45 -4.18 -2.16
CA ALA A 95 9.86 -3.69 -0.84
C ALA A 95 9.67 -2.17 -0.68
N LYS A 96 9.97 -1.40 -1.74
CA LYS A 96 9.79 0.06 -1.72
C LYS A 96 8.32 0.44 -1.60
N MET A 97 7.43 -0.20 -2.35
CA MET A 97 5.99 0.06 -2.29
C MET A 97 5.39 -0.33 -0.93
N VAL A 98 5.75 -1.50 -0.40
CA VAL A 98 5.28 -1.93 0.94
C VAL A 98 5.76 -0.97 2.03
N ARG A 99 7.03 -0.54 1.98
CA ARG A 99 7.52 0.49 2.91
C ARG A 99 6.79 1.83 2.73
N GLY A 100 6.54 2.24 1.49
CA GLY A 100 5.76 3.44 1.18
C GLY A 100 4.34 3.41 1.74
N LEU A 101 3.73 2.22 1.86
CA LEU A 101 2.41 2.04 2.47
C LEU A 101 2.48 1.93 4.01
N LEU A 102 3.48 1.22 4.56
CA LEU A 102 3.58 0.99 5.99
C LEU A 102 4.07 2.21 6.78
N VAL A 103 4.90 3.08 6.19
CA VAL A 103 5.38 4.31 6.86
C VAL A 103 4.24 5.26 7.22
N PRO A 104 3.35 5.68 6.28
CA PRO A 104 2.24 6.55 6.63
C PRO A 104 1.26 5.88 7.60
N LEU A 105 1.04 4.57 7.49
CA LEU A 105 0.25 3.81 8.46
C LEU A 105 0.85 3.84 9.87
N ALA A 106 2.18 3.69 9.99
CA ALA A 106 2.87 3.77 11.29
C ALA A 106 2.77 5.17 11.91
N ILE A 107 2.83 6.22 11.08
CA ILE A 107 2.61 7.61 11.52
C ILE A 107 1.15 7.79 11.98
N ALA A 108 0.20 7.22 11.24
CA ALA A 108 -1.22 7.26 11.60
C ALA A 108 -1.53 6.53 12.91
N ASP A 109 -0.87 5.40 13.21
CA ASP A 109 -1.02 4.74 14.50
C ASP A 109 -0.56 5.65 15.64
N LEU A 110 0.63 6.27 15.49
CA LEU A 110 1.21 7.11 16.52
C LEU A 110 0.34 8.35 16.77
N SER A 111 -0.14 8.98 15.69
CA SER A 111 -1.05 10.13 15.82
C SER A 111 -2.38 9.72 16.45
N HIS A 112 -2.92 8.55 16.11
CA HIS A 112 -4.16 8.04 16.70
C HIS A 112 -4.01 7.74 18.20
N ILE A 113 -2.91 7.09 18.60
CA ILE A 113 -2.58 6.83 20.01
C ILE A 113 -2.45 8.16 20.76
N ALA A 114 -1.70 9.13 20.22
CA ALA A 114 -1.53 10.44 20.83
C ALA A 114 -2.86 11.19 21.00
N MET A 115 -3.68 11.25 19.94
CA MET A 115 -4.99 11.92 19.99
C MET A 115 -5.98 11.23 20.93
N THR A 116 -5.82 9.93 21.19
CA THR A 116 -6.65 9.19 22.15
C THR A 116 -6.16 9.39 23.59
N LEU A 117 -4.84 9.49 23.83
CA LEU A 117 -4.28 9.63 25.18
C LEU A 117 -4.23 11.08 25.71
N LEU A 118 -4.04 12.07 24.84
CA LEU A 118 -3.95 13.49 25.24
C LEU A 118 -5.17 14.02 26.00
N PRO A 119 -6.43 13.73 25.62
CA PRO A 119 -7.60 14.22 26.35
C PRO A 119 -7.91 13.39 27.61
N LEU A 120 -7.20 12.28 27.85
CA LEU A 120 -7.49 11.38 28.97
C LEU A 120 -6.89 11.93 30.29
N PRO A 121 -7.65 11.91 31.40
CA PRO A 121 -7.11 12.35 32.69
C PRO A 121 -5.99 11.43 33.17
N MET A 122 -4.96 12.03 33.77
CA MET A 122 -3.73 11.33 34.23
C MET A 122 -4.00 10.16 35.19
N SER A 123 -5.10 10.20 35.96
CA SER A 123 -5.53 9.11 36.83
C SER A 123 -5.91 7.85 36.05
N PHE A 124 -6.48 8.00 34.86
CA PHE A 124 -6.91 6.91 33.99
C PHE A 124 -5.80 6.39 33.10
N LEU A 125 -4.87 7.26 32.69
CA LEU A 125 -3.66 6.86 31.96
C LEU A 125 -2.82 5.86 32.77
N LYS A 126 -2.77 6.01 34.10
CA LYS A 126 -2.01 5.11 35.00
C LYS A 126 -2.74 3.81 35.35
N SER A 127 -4.01 3.66 34.98
CA SER A 127 -4.83 2.48 35.32
C SER A 127 -5.46 1.86 34.07
N PRO A 128 -4.69 1.17 33.22
CA PRO A 128 -5.20 0.53 32.01
C PRO A 128 -6.33 -0.48 32.28
N SER A 129 -6.36 -1.09 33.46
CA SER A 129 -7.40 -2.04 33.86
C SER A 129 -8.80 -1.44 33.98
N LYS A 130 -8.92 -0.12 34.06
CA LYS A 130 -10.21 0.58 34.14
C LYS A 130 -10.74 1.04 32.78
N TRP A 131 -9.97 0.81 31.71
CA TRP A 131 -10.34 1.25 30.38
C TRP A 131 -11.56 0.50 29.87
N THR A 132 -12.38 1.21 29.10
CA THR A 132 -13.53 0.62 28.40
C THR A 132 -13.04 -0.26 27.25
N GLY A 133 -13.91 -1.15 26.74
CA GLY A 133 -13.59 -2.01 25.60
C GLY A 133 -13.15 -1.22 24.36
N THR A 134 -13.80 -0.09 24.07
CA THR A 134 -13.44 0.78 22.94
C THR A 134 -12.11 1.48 23.16
N LEU A 135 -11.79 1.90 24.38
CA LEU A 135 -10.50 2.53 24.69
C LEU A 135 -9.34 1.52 24.57
N HIS A 136 -9.56 0.29 25.04
CA HIS A 136 -8.63 -0.82 24.76
C HIS A 136 -8.51 -1.10 23.26
N GLY A 137 -9.62 -1.08 22.52
CA GLY A 137 -9.61 -1.21 21.07
C GLY A 137 -8.73 -0.15 20.42
N ASN A 138 -8.96 1.12 20.74
CA ASN A 138 -8.28 2.24 20.11
C ASN A 138 -6.80 2.37 20.50
N ILE A 139 -6.39 1.94 21.70
CA ILE A 139 -4.99 2.07 22.16
C ILE A 139 -4.26 0.74 22.11
N THR A 140 -4.80 -0.32 22.72
CA THR A 140 -4.08 -1.60 22.82
C THR A 140 -3.91 -2.25 21.46
N ILE A 141 -4.95 -2.25 20.61
CA ILE A 141 -4.86 -2.84 19.26
C ILE A 141 -3.94 -2.00 18.36
N THR A 142 -4.01 -0.67 18.41
CA THR A 142 -3.15 0.20 17.59
C THR A 142 -1.70 0.14 18.02
N VAL A 143 -1.39 0.07 19.33
CA VAL A 143 -0.03 -0.18 19.83
C VAL A 143 0.49 -1.52 19.34
N PHE A 144 -0.35 -2.57 19.36
CA PHE A 144 0.03 -3.88 18.84
C PHE A 144 0.32 -3.84 17.33
N LEU A 145 -0.54 -3.19 16.54
CA LEU A 145 -0.33 -3.03 15.10
C LEU A 145 0.95 -2.22 14.81
N PHE A 146 1.18 -1.13 15.53
CA PHE A 146 2.40 -0.33 15.46
C PHE A 146 3.64 -1.19 15.79
N ALA A 147 3.59 -2.02 16.83
CA ALA A 147 4.69 -2.91 17.20
C ALA A 147 5.00 -3.93 16.08
N VAL A 148 3.98 -4.50 15.42
CA VAL A 148 4.18 -5.37 14.26
C VAL A 148 4.81 -4.62 13.08
N ARG A 149 4.44 -3.35 12.86
CA ARG A 149 5.08 -2.49 11.85
C ARG A 149 6.53 -2.19 12.19
N MET A 150 6.85 -1.92 13.46
CA MET A 150 8.24 -1.74 13.91
C MET A 150 9.05 -3.03 13.73
N ALA A 151 8.47 -4.19 14.05
CA ALA A 151 9.11 -5.49 13.79
C ALA A 151 9.39 -5.70 12.29
N TYR A 152 8.47 -5.28 11.41
CA TYR A 152 8.69 -5.29 9.97
C TYR A 152 9.85 -4.37 9.54
N PHE A 153 9.92 -3.14 10.06
CA PHE A 153 11.00 -2.21 9.73
C PHE A 153 12.36 -2.66 10.23
N LEU A 154 12.41 -3.25 11.43
CA LEU A 154 13.60 -3.91 12.00
C LEU A 154 13.98 -5.19 11.24
N GLY A 155 13.10 -5.69 10.37
CA GLY A 155 13.35 -6.85 9.54
C GLY A 155 13.24 -8.18 10.27
N ILE A 156 12.61 -8.21 11.44
CA ILE A 156 12.33 -9.44 12.21
C ILE A 156 11.48 -10.37 11.33
N GLY A 157 11.89 -11.63 11.15
CA GLY A 157 11.15 -12.60 10.31
C GLY A 157 11.36 -12.46 8.79
N ARG A 158 12.15 -11.49 8.30
CA ARG A 158 12.63 -11.49 6.90
C ARG A 158 13.88 -12.35 6.80
N SER A 159 13.71 -13.67 6.67
CA SER A 159 14.85 -14.57 6.47
C SER A 159 15.66 -14.18 5.23
N GLN A 160 16.93 -13.83 5.42
CA GLN A 160 17.95 -13.83 4.37
C GLN A 160 18.32 -15.28 4.07
N LYS A 161 17.54 -15.97 3.25
CA LYS A 161 17.97 -17.24 2.67
C LYS A 161 18.03 -17.08 1.16
N LEU A 162 19.18 -16.64 0.66
CA LEU A 162 19.66 -17.09 -0.64
C LEU A 162 20.21 -18.51 -0.42
N PRO A 163 19.84 -19.50 -1.24
CA PRO A 163 20.68 -20.67 -1.34
C PRO A 163 22.05 -20.21 -1.86
N ILE A 164 23.10 -20.41 -1.06
CA ILE A 164 24.46 -20.44 -1.57
C ILE A 164 24.56 -21.69 -2.43
N ASN A 165 24.06 -21.62 -3.66
CA ASN A 165 24.37 -22.58 -4.72
C ASN A 165 24.80 -21.77 -5.95
N ALA A 166 25.90 -21.05 -5.75
CA ALA A 166 26.76 -20.56 -6.81
C ALA A 166 28.17 -21.12 -6.56
N ALA A 167 28.32 -22.44 -6.64
CA ALA A 167 29.63 -23.12 -6.68
C ALA A 167 29.47 -24.54 -7.24
N GLY A 168 29.15 -24.66 -8.53
CA GLY A 168 28.99 -25.95 -9.16
C GLY A 168 28.81 -25.86 -10.67
N GLN A 169 29.89 -25.56 -11.38
CA GLN A 169 30.19 -26.02 -12.76
C GLN A 169 29.10 -25.81 -13.83
N ARG A 170 29.34 -25.00 -14.86
CA ARG A 170 30.16 -25.44 -16.00
C ARG A 170 30.71 -24.26 -16.79
N LYS A 171 32.04 -24.12 -16.76
CA LYS A 171 32.81 -23.60 -17.89
C LYS A 171 32.52 -24.51 -19.09
N ARG A 172 32.03 -23.96 -20.20
CA ARG A 172 32.28 -24.50 -21.54
C ARG A 172 32.82 -23.36 -22.40
N SER A 173 34.15 -23.30 -22.44
CA SER A 173 34.92 -22.55 -23.42
C SER A 173 35.16 -23.46 -24.63
N HIS A 174 35.13 -22.84 -25.81
CA HIS A 174 35.65 -23.29 -27.11
C HIS A 174 34.90 -24.37 -27.90
N GLY A 175 34.35 -23.91 -29.03
CA GLY A 175 33.93 -24.66 -30.20
C GLY A 175 33.78 -23.69 -31.37
N GLN A 176 34.91 -23.30 -31.97
CA GLN A 176 35.00 -22.61 -33.25
C GLN A 176 34.48 -23.56 -34.34
N ALA A 177 33.41 -23.18 -35.05
CA ALA A 177 33.01 -23.83 -36.29
C ALA A 177 32.35 -22.78 -37.21
N THR A 178 33.19 -22.29 -38.11
CA THR A 178 32.94 -21.80 -39.47
C THR A 178 31.48 -21.67 -39.97
N MET A 179 31.20 -20.45 -40.43
CA MET A 179 30.05 -20.01 -41.21
C MET A 179 30.11 -20.55 -42.67
N PRO A 180 28.97 -20.86 -43.31
CA PRO A 180 28.82 -20.67 -44.74
C PRO A 180 27.76 -19.60 -45.05
N LEU A 181 28.18 -18.63 -45.87
CA LEU A 181 27.37 -17.56 -46.45
C LEU A 181 26.43 -18.08 -47.55
N PRO A 182 25.23 -17.52 -47.72
CA PRO A 182 24.55 -17.50 -49.01
C PRO A 182 25.03 -16.30 -49.86
N SER A 183 25.61 -16.60 -51.02
CA SER A 183 25.74 -15.71 -52.19
C SER A 183 24.53 -15.99 -53.11
N PRO A 184 23.99 -15.06 -53.94
CA PRO A 184 24.70 -13.95 -54.57
C PRO A 184 23.96 -12.59 -54.61
N ALA A 185 24.77 -11.56 -54.91
CA ALA A 185 24.41 -10.34 -55.65
C ALA A 185 23.01 -9.75 -55.43
N VAL A 186 22.96 -8.61 -54.72
CA VAL A 186 22.40 -7.34 -55.18
C VAL A 186 22.75 -6.30 -54.10
N GLN A 187 23.75 -5.47 -54.40
CA GLN A 187 24.05 -4.24 -53.68
C GLN A 187 22.90 -3.25 -53.93
N VAL A 188 22.32 -2.69 -52.87
CA VAL A 188 21.46 -1.50 -52.99
C VAL A 188 22.03 -0.44 -52.07
N ASP A 189 22.53 0.61 -52.71
CA ASP A 189 23.18 1.78 -52.14
C ASP A 189 22.32 2.53 -51.13
N VAL A 190 23.01 3.03 -50.11
CA VAL A 190 22.50 3.76 -48.93
C VAL A 190 22.13 5.22 -49.25
N GLU A 191 21.97 5.58 -50.53
CA GLU A 191 21.83 7.00 -50.94
C GLU A 191 20.38 7.50 -51.09
N THR A 192 19.36 6.67 -50.87
CA THR A 192 17.96 7.03 -51.18
C THR A 192 17.18 7.69 -50.02
N VAL A 193 17.69 7.68 -48.78
CA VAL A 193 16.93 8.20 -47.62
C VAL A 193 17.01 9.73 -47.48
N LYS A 194 17.93 10.41 -48.16
CA LYS A 194 18.08 11.88 -48.06
C LYS A 194 17.17 12.68 -49.01
N ARG A 195 16.38 12.01 -49.86
CA ARG A 195 15.51 12.66 -50.88
C ARG A 195 14.04 12.75 -50.50
N VAL A 196 13.62 12.11 -49.41
CA VAL A 196 12.20 12.04 -49.02
C VAL A 196 11.77 13.24 -48.14
N GLU A 197 12.72 13.95 -47.53
CA GLU A 197 12.40 15.04 -46.58
C GLU A 197 12.36 16.45 -47.22
N SER A 198 12.65 16.59 -48.51
CA SER A 198 12.78 17.91 -49.17
C SER A 198 11.77 18.19 -50.29
N VAL A 199 10.71 17.41 -50.42
CA VAL A 199 9.70 17.59 -51.51
C VAL A 199 8.34 18.07 -50.98
N GLU A 200 8.11 18.09 -49.67
CA GLU A 200 6.82 18.52 -49.11
C GLU A 200 6.83 20.00 -48.71
N ALA A 201 7.05 20.88 -49.69
CA ALA A 201 6.86 22.32 -49.56
C ALA A 201 6.25 22.94 -50.84
N SER A 202 4.94 23.23 -50.76
CA SER A 202 4.22 24.31 -51.49
C SER A 202 3.71 24.04 -52.93
N PRO A 203 2.79 24.85 -53.52
CA PRO A 203 1.35 24.94 -53.20
C PRO A 203 0.40 24.82 -54.44
N ARG A 204 -0.87 24.45 -54.16
CA ARG A 204 -2.16 24.89 -54.75
C ARG A 204 -2.26 25.35 -56.23
N LYS A 205 -3.04 24.65 -57.08
CA LYS A 205 -3.88 25.18 -58.19
C LYS A 205 -4.88 24.10 -58.68
N ARG A 206 -6.18 24.28 -58.46
CA ARG A 206 -7.24 24.83 -59.36
C ARG A 206 -7.69 23.90 -60.50
N SER A 207 -8.97 23.54 -60.43
CA SER A 207 -9.97 23.54 -61.52
C SER A 207 -10.02 22.37 -62.52
N GLY A 208 -11.12 21.62 -62.45
CA GLY A 208 -12.07 21.60 -63.56
C GLY A 208 -12.60 20.25 -64.04
N ARG A 209 -13.93 20.23 -64.25
CA ARG A 209 -14.70 19.41 -65.23
C ARG A 209 -15.01 17.97 -64.77
N GLY A 210 -16.26 17.53 -64.67
CA GLY A 210 -17.49 17.89 -65.37
C GLY A 210 -17.97 16.63 -66.09
N LYS A 211 -18.94 15.94 -65.47
CA LYS A 211 -19.52 14.67 -65.92
C LYS A 211 -20.29 14.85 -67.23
N ALA A 212 -20.19 13.85 -68.10
CA ALA A 212 -21.20 13.49 -69.08
C ALA A 212 -22.31 12.68 -68.39
#